data_AF-A0A1W9WD44-F1
#
_entry.id   AF-A0A1W9WD44-F1
#
_cell.length_a   1.000
_cell.length_b   1.000
_cell.length_c   1.000
_cell.angle_alpha   90.00
_cell.angle_beta   90.00
_cell.angle_gamma   90.00
#
_symmetry.space_group_name_H-M   'P 1'
#
loop_
_entity.id
_entity.type
_entity.pdbx_description
1 polymer ?
#
loop_
_entity_poly.entity_id
_entity_poly.type
_entity_poly.pdbx_seq_one_letter_code
_entity_poly.pdbx_strand_id
1 'polypeptide(L)'
;MKKHFRTPSDYELFLYTITEQFSYVLRSSLVFIRRGSTLARIRGELFFGHDIRLVVSERVIFDTLQLVIDWYGYEVWQGNKKLYWYDSQPHPNDPTLASTHPHHKHVPPNIRRNRIPAPNMSFEYPNLPALIAEIEEFIKVIES
;
A
#
# COMPACT_ATOMS: atom_id res chain seq x y z
N MET A 1 1.95 17.47 9.63
CA MET A 1 2.52 16.64 10.72
C MET A 1 2.38 15.17 10.32
N LYS A 2 3.49 14.48 10.02
CA LYS A 2 3.49 13.03 9.80
C LYS A 2 3.19 12.37 11.15
N LYS A 3 1.95 11.92 11.38
CA LYS A 3 1.64 11.04 12.52
C LYS A 3 2.32 9.71 12.23
N HIS A 4 3.49 9.50 12.82
CA HIS A 4 4.08 8.16 12.93
C HIS A 4 3.09 7.33 13.74
N PHE A 5 2.50 6.29 13.16
CA PHE A 5 1.68 5.34 13.89
C PHE A 5 2.64 4.53 14.76
N ARG A 6 2.85 4.97 16.00
CA ARG A 6 3.92 4.46 16.86
C ARG A 6 3.58 3.07 17.41
N THR A 7 2.30 2.77 17.59
CA THR A 7 1.87 1.51 18.19
C THR A 7 1.04 0.66 17.22
N PRO A 8 0.99 -0.67 17.44
CA PRO A 8 0.10 -1.56 16.70
C PRO A 8 -1.36 -1.15 16.79
N SER A 9 -1.79 -0.65 17.95
CA SER A 9 -3.18 -0.22 18.16
C SER A 9 -3.52 1.04 17.38
N ASP A 10 -2.56 1.98 17.24
CA ASP A 10 -2.77 3.16 16.40
C ASP A 10 -2.91 2.78 14.92
N TYR A 11 -2.10 1.82 14.46
CA TYR A 11 -2.17 1.34 13.08
C TYR A 11 -3.47 0.57 12.83
N GLU A 12 -3.87 -0.29 13.76
CA GLU A 12 -5.13 -1.02 13.71
C GLU A 12 -6.34 -0.08 13.68
N LEU A 13 -6.36 0.95 14.53
CA LEU A 13 -7.40 1.99 14.50
C LEU A 13 -7.42 2.75 13.16
N PHE A 14 -6.26 3.08 12.61
CA PHE A 14 -6.16 3.72 11.30
C PHE A 14 -6.79 2.86 10.20
N LEU A 15 -6.52 1.56 10.16
CA LEU A 15 -7.08 0.64 9.17
C LEU A 15 -8.60 0.57 9.25
N TYR A 16 -9.16 0.56 10.46
CA TYR A 16 -10.60 0.43 10.66
C TYR A 16 -11.37 1.75 10.52
N THR A 17 -10.67 2.89 10.52
CA THR A 17 -11.27 4.20 10.27
C THR A 17 -10.99 4.73 8.86
N ILE A 18 -10.42 3.89 7.97
CA ILE A 18 -9.97 4.33 6.65
C ILE A 18 -11.11 4.87 5.76
N THR A 19 -12.31 4.29 5.87
CA THR A 19 -13.49 4.76 5.12
C THR A 19 -14.05 6.07 5.66
N GLU A 20 -13.77 6.41 6.93
CA GLU A 20 -14.14 7.69 7.52
C GLU A 20 -13.14 8.79 7.16
N GLN A 21 -11.88 8.42 6.94
CA GLN A 21 -10.78 9.35 6.62
C GLN A 21 -10.66 9.66 5.12
N PHE A 22 -11.05 8.73 4.24
CA PHE A 22 -10.86 8.85 2.80
C PHE A 22 -12.17 8.65 2.05
N SER A 23 -12.75 9.74 1.54
CA SER A 23 -14.08 9.74 0.90
C SER A 23 -14.18 8.91 -0.38
N TYR A 24 -13.06 8.67 -1.08
CA TYR A 24 -13.03 7.81 -2.28
C TYR A 24 -13.05 6.31 -1.96
N VAL A 25 -12.79 5.92 -0.70
CA VAL A 25 -12.84 4.53 -0.27
C VAL A 25 -14.28 4.19 0.12
N LEU A 26 -14.97 3.44 -0.74
CA LEU A 26 -16.37 3.06 -0.53
C LEU A 26 -16.54 1.95 0.51
N ARG A 27 -15.57 1.03 0.58
CA ARG A 27 -15.59 -0.10 1.50
C ARG A 27 -14.17 -0.58 1.79
N SER A 28 -13.96 -1.10 3.00
CA SER A 28 -12.72 -1.77 3.40
C SER A 28 -13.02 -3.17 3.94
N SER A 29 -12.18 -4.13 3.58
CA SER A 29 -12.10 -5.45 4.23
C SER A 29 -10.75 -5.67 4.92
N LEU A 30 -9.97 -4.60 5.11
CA LEU A 30 -8.67 -4.69 5.75
C LEU A 30 -8.81 -5.22 7.17
N VAL A 31 -7.99 -6.21 7.50
CA VAL A 31 -7.90 -6.81 8.83
C VAL A 31 -6.48 -6.75 9.36
N PHE A 32 -6.34 -6.37 10.63
CA PHE A 32 -5.06 -6.41 11.34
C PHE A 32 -4.93 -7.74 12.07
N ILE A 33 -4.07 -8.63 11.55
CA ILE A 33 -3.95 -9.99 12.05
C ILE A 33 -2.64 -10.12 12.86
N ARG A 34 -2.75 -10.06 14.18
CA ARG A 34 -1.60 -10.30 15.08
C ARG A 34 -1.05 -11.73 14.94
N ARG A 35 0.27 -11.84 14.98
CA ARG A 35 1.06 -13.06 14.88
C ARG A 35 2.14 -13.07 15.97
N GLY A 36 1.69 -13.13 17.22
CA GLY A 36 2.56 -13.03 18.40
C GLY A 36 2.66 -11.59 18.91
N SER A 37 3.68 -11.33 19.74
CA SER A 37 3.85 -10.06 20.44
C SER A 37 4.55 -8.97 19.64
N THR A 38 5.20 -9.32 18.51
CA THR A 38 6.06 -8.38 17.75
C THR A 38 5.77 -8.34 16.25
N LEU A 39 4.77 -9.08 15.77
CA LEU A 39 4.47 -9.22 14.35
C LEU A 39 2.97 -9.18 14.10
N ALA A 40 2.57 -8.51 13.03
CA ALA A 40 1.23 -8.63 12.47
C ALA A 40 1.26 -8.63 10.94
N ARG A 41 0.15 -9.10 10.36
CA ARG A 41 -0.11 -9.02 8.92
C ARG A 41 -1.35 -8.22 8.68
N ILE A 42 -1.31 -7.37 7.66
CA ILE A 42 -2.47 -6.64 7.17
C ILE A 42 -2.85 -7.24 5.83
N ARG A 43 -4.11 -7.63 5.70
CA ARG A 43 -4.65 -8.21 4.47
C ARG A 43 -6.06 -7.74 4.24
N GLY A 44 -6.46 -7.71 2.97
CA GLY A 44 -7.81 -7.39 2.56
C GLY A 44 -7.79 -6.48 1.34
N GLU A 45 -8.90 -5.79 1.13
CA GLU A 45 -9.10 -4.94 -0.04
C GLU A 45 -9.73 -3.61 0.37
N LEU A 46 -9.35 -2.56 -0.34
CA LEU A 46 -10.10 -1.31 -0.40
C LEU A 46 -10.83 -1.25 -1.72
N PHE A 47 -12.12 -0.90 -1.67
CA PHE A 47 -12.98 -0.78 -2.84
C PHE A 47 -13.27 0.70 -3.11
N PHE A 48 -13.19 1.08 -4.37
CA PHE A 48 -13.41 2.43 -4.87
C PHE A 48 -14.50 2.41 -5.95
N GLY A 49 -14.86 3.59 -6.47
CA GLY A 49 -15.71 3.71 -7.66
C GLY A 49 -15.09 3.06 -8.90
N HIS A 50 -15.88 2.95 -9.98
CA HIS A 50 -15.43 2.46 -11.30
C HIS A 50 -14.84 1.04 -11.30
N ASP A 51 -15.33 0.19 -10.39
CA ASP A 51 -14.88 -1.20 -10.20
C ASP A 51 -13.38 -1.31 -9.88
N ILE A 52 -12.82 -0.27 -9.24
CA ILE A 52 -11.42 -0.25 -8.82
C ILE A 52 -11.30 -0.84 -7.42
N ARG A 53 -10.30 -1.71 -7.24
CA ARG A 53 -9.92 -2.23 -5.92
C ARG A 53 -8.41 -2.24 -5.72
N LEU A 54 -8.00 -1.93 -4.50
CA LEU A 54 -6.64 -2.09 -4.02
C LEU A 54 -6.58 -3.34 -3.14
N VAL A 55 -5.84 -4.35 -3.58
CA VAL A 55 -5.51 -5.53 -2.78
C VAL A 55 -4.28 -5.23 -1.94
N VAL A 56 -4.40 -5.41 -0.64
CA VAL A 56 -3.36 -5.08 0.34
C VAL A 56 -2.82 -6.35 0.96
N SER A 57 -1.49 -6.44 1.02
CA SER A 57 -0.77 -7.42 1.81
C SER A 57 0.45 -6.76 2.43
N GLU A 58 0.45 -6.57 3.75
CA GLU A 58 1.59 -6.03 4.48
C GLU A 58 2.01 -6.97 5.60
N ARG A 59 3.28 -6.92 5.94
CA ARG A 59 3.83 -7.44 7.16
C ARG A 59 4.44 -6.27 7.93
N VAL A 60 4.08 -6.18 9.20
CA VAL A 60 4.58 -5.15 10.11
C VAL A 60 5.25 -5.81 11.29
N ILE A 61 6.41 -5.30 11.65
CA ILE A 61 7.13 -5.66 12.86
C ILE A 61 7.00 -4.48 13.82
N PHE A 62 6.82 -4.79 15.10
CA PHE A 62 6.72 -3.78 16.14
C PHE A 62 7.38 -4.27 17.42
N ASP A 63 8.02 -3.33 18.12
CA ASP A 63 8.57 -3.51 19.46
C ASP A 63 8.07 -2.37 20.38
N THR A 64 8.83 -2.06 21.45
CA THR A 64 8.48 -1.01 22.40
C THR A 64 8.66 0.41 21.84
N LEU A 65 9.36 0.59 20.71
CA LEU A 65 9.71 1.89 20.16
C LEU A 65 8.79 2.30 19.01
N GLN A 66 8.60 1.42 18.02
CA GLN A 66 7.82 1.75 16.83
C GLN A 66 7.31 0.53 16.05
N LEU A 67 6.25 0.75 15.28
CA LEU A 67 5.78 -0.15 14.23
C LEU A 67 6.40 0.25 12.89
N VAL A 68 6.95 -0.72 12.16
CA VAL A 68 7.49 -0.55 10.81
C VAL A 68 6.91 -1.61 9.87
N ILE A 69 6.80 -1.26 8.58
CA ILE A 69 6.54 -2.24 7.53
C ILE A 69 7.87 -2.89 7.19
N ASP A 70 7.93 -4.22 7.14
CA ASP A 70 9.15 -4.94 6.72
C ASP A 70 8.96 -5.70 5.40
N TRP A 71 7.72 -5.79 4.94
CA TRP A 71 7.36 -6.31 3.63
C TRP A 71 5.97 -5.83 3.23
N TYR A 72 5.77 -5.59 1.93
CA TYR A 72 4.45 -5.33 1.38
C TYR A 72 4.31 -5.84 -0.06
N GLY A 73 3.06 -6.01 -0.47
CA GLY A 73 2.59 -6.10 -1.84
C GLY A 73 1.22 -5.41 -1.96
N TYR A 74 1.10 -4.51 -2.93
CA TYR A 74 -0.12 -3.75 -3.19
C TYR A 74 -0.51 -3.90 -4.65
N GLU A 75 -1.71 -4.40 -4.94
CA GLU A 75 -2.16 -4.57 -6.32
C GLU A 75 -3.40 -3.74 -6.61
N VAL A 76 -3.37 -2.98 -7.70
CA VAL A 76 -4.53 -2.19 -8.14
C VAL A 76 -5.17 -2.86 -9.35
N TRP A 77 -6.47 -3.09 -9.25
CA TRP A 77 -7.28 -3.77 -10.25
C TRP A 77 -8.47 -2.90 -10.65
N GLN A 78 -8.90 -3.01 -11.90
CA GLN A 78 -10.20 -2.56 -12.39
C GLN A 78 -10.94 -3.77 -12.95
N GLY A 79 -11.98 -4.21 -12.25
CA GLY A 79 -12.60 -5.52 -12.46
C GLY A 79 -11.57 -6.64 -12.46
N ASN A 80 -11.47 -7.35 -13.59
CA ASN A 80 -10.52 -8.46 -13.78
C ASN A 80 -9.17 -8.04 -14.36
N LYS A 81 -8.94 -6.74 -14.60
CA LYS A 81 -7.70 -6.22 -15.17
C LYS A 81 -6.80 -5.65 -14.08
N LYS A 82 -5.62 -6.24 -13.88
CA LYS A 82 -4.58 -5.65 -13.04
C LYS A 82 -4.00 -4.43 -13.74
N LEU A 83 -4.11 -3.25 -13.10
CA LEU A 83 -3.63 -1.98 -13.62
C LEU A 83 -2.14 -1.80 -13.34
N TYR A 84 -1.73 -2.00 -12.08
CA TYR A 84 -0.35 -1.92 -11.60
C TYR A 84 -0.22 -2.60 -10.24
N TRP A 85 1.01 -2.81 -9.78
CA TRP A 85 1.27 -3.19 -8.39
C TRP A 85 2.55 -2.58 -7.87
N TYR A 86 2.70 -2.59 -6.55
CA TYR A 86 3.91 -2.22 -5.84
C TYR A 86 4.38 -3.41 -5.03
N ASP A 87 5.68 -3.63 -4.98
CA ASP A 87 6.28 -4.55 -4.03
C ASP A 87 7.67 -4.04 -3.59
N SER A 88 8.26 -4.78 -2.66
CA SER A 88 9.54 -4.47 -2.02
C SER A 88 10.61 -5.52 -2.33
N GLN A 89 10.46 -6.29 -3.42
CA GLN A 89 11.48 -7.26 -3.83
C GLN A 89 12.74 -6.51 -4.28
N PRO A 90 13.92 -6.77 -3.66
CA PRO A 90 15.15 -6.10 -4.05
C PRO A 90 15.58 -6.42 -5.49
N HIS A 91 15.96 -5.38 -6.24
CA HIS A 91 16.56 -5.48 -7.57
C HIS A 91 17.94 -4.79 -7.61
N PRO A 92 18.97 -5.33 -6.92
CA PRO A 92 20.26 -4.65 -6.76
C PRO A 92 21.02 -4.42 -8.08
N ASN A 93 20.72 -5.21 -9.11
CA ASN A 93 21.37 -5.12 -10.43
C ASN A 93 20.64 -4.18 -11.40
N ASP A 94 19.56 -3.52 -10.97
CA ASP A 94 18.85 -2.54 -11.78
C ASP A 94 19.13 -1.11 -11.25
N PRO A 95 20.06 -0.37 -11.87
CA PRO A 95 20.42 0.97 -11.40
C PRO A 95 19.28 1.97 -11.54
N THR A 96 18.27 1.70 -12.38
CA THR A 96 17.12 2.59 -12.58
C THR A 96 16.21 2.65 -11.36
N LEU A 97 16.27 1.63 -10.49
CA LEU A 97 15.46 1.52 -9.27
C LEU A 97 16.22 1.92 -8.00
N ALA A 98 17.49 2.30 -8.12
CA ALA A 98 18.36 2.56 -6.97
C ALA A 98 17.85 3.72 -6.08
N SER A 99 17.17 4.71 -6.66
CA SER A 99 16.68 5.89 -5.95
C SER A 99 15.60 5.59 -4.91
N THR A 100 14.90 4.45 -5.04
CA THR A 100 13.83 4.06 -4.12
C THR A 100 14.01 2.65 -3.60
N HIS A 101 15.23 2.09 -3.65
CA HIS A 101 15.49 0.72 -3.23
C HIS A 101 14.95 0.42 -1.81
N PRO A 102 14.21 -0.69 -1.59
CA PRO A 102 13.83 -1.75 -2.55
C PRO A 102 12.49 -1.49 -3.26
N HIS A 103 11.85 -0.37 -2.98
CA HIS A 103 10.50 -0.01 -3.41
C HIS A 103 10.43 0.27 -4.90
N HIS A 104 9.49 -0.39 -5.58
CA HIS A 104 9.23 -0.12 -6.98
C HIS A 104 7.76 -0.41 -7.33
N LYS A 105 7.35 0.12 -8.49
CA LYS A 105 6.03 -0.06 -9.08
C LYS A 105 6.16 -0.80 -10.40
N HIS A 106 5.26 -1.72 -10.64
CA HIS A 106 5.09 -2.44 -11.88
C HIS A 106 3.96 -1.84 -12.71
N VAL A 107 4.26 -1.40 -13.94
CA VAL A 107 3.30 -0.68 -14.81
C VAL A 107 3.27 -1.23 -16.24
N PRO A 108 2.15 -1.15 -16.98
CA PRO A 108 2.11 -1.49 -18.40
C PRO A 108 3.02 -0.56 -19.24
N PRO A 109 3.44 -0.97 -20.45
CA PRO A 109 3.29 -2.29 -21.06
C PRO A 109 4.24 -3.33 -20.43
N ASN A 110 4.00 -4.62 -20.67
CA ASN A 110 4.84 -5.72 -20.15
C ASN A 110 5.04 -5.65 -18.63
N ILE A 111 3.94 -5.51 -17.89
CA ILE A 111 3.89 -5.16 -16.46
C ILE A 111 4.80 -6.00 -15.55
N ARG A 112 5.11 -7.26 -15.91
CA ARG A 112 6.05 -8.12 -15.16
C ARG A 112 7.53 -7.71 -15.28
N ARG A 113 7.88 -6.92 -16.29
CA ARG A 113 9.24 -6.49 -16.61
C ARG A 113 9.42 -4.98 -16.60
N ASN A 114 8.34 -4.22 -16.65
CA ASN A 114 8.39 -2.77 -16.64
C ASN A 114 8.20 -2.25 -15.21
N ARG A 115 9.29 -1.77 -14.62
CA ARG A 115 9.37 -1.29 -13.24
C ARG A 115 9.80 0.17 -13.25
N ILE A 116 9.23 0.95 -12.34
CA ILE A 116 9.63 2.33 -12.10
C ILE A 116 9.87 2.55 -10.60
N PRO A 117 10.71 3.54 -10.23
CA PRO A 117 10.89 3.95 -8.84
C PRO A 117 9.56 4.29 -8.15
N ALA A 118 9.47 4.01 -6.85
CA ALA A 118 8.28 4.25 -6.03
C ALA A 118 8.61 5.18 -4.84
N PRO A 119 8.82 6.49 -5.07
CA PRO A 119 9.33 7.41 -4.05
C PRO A 119 8.37 7.65 -2.87
N ASN A 120 7.09 7.32 -3.06
CA ASN A 120 6.07 7.48 -2.03
C ASN A 120 5.88 6.23 -1.16
N MET A 121 6.56 5.13 -1.48
CA MET A 121 6.55 3.91 -0.66
C MET A 121 7.68 3.94 0.36
N SER A 122 7.43 3.34 1.52
CA SER A 122 8.38 3.32 2.63
C SER A 122 8.13 2.13 3.54
N PHE A 123 9.13 1.85 4.37
CA PHE A 123 9.04 0.97 5.53
C PHE A 123 8.77 1.70 6.85
N GLU A 124 8.98 3.02 6.89
CA GLU A 124 8.92 3.83 8.11
C GLU A 124 7.57 4.51 8.35
N TYR A 125 6.72 4.56 7.32
CA TYR A 125 5.40 5.18 7.39
C TYR A 125 4.39 4.42 6.52
N PRO A 126 3.08 4.56 6.80
CA PRO A 126 2.05 3.83 6.06
C PRO A 126 2.06 4.22 4.59
N ASN A 127 1.96 3.21 3.73
CA ASN A 127 1.87 3.41 2.29
C ASN A 127 0.42 3.65 1.81
N LEU A 128 -0.57 3.18 2.58
CA LEU A 128 -1.99 3.28 2.21
C LEU A 128 -2.46 4.70 1.84
N PRO A 129 -2.10 5.78 2.58
CA PRO A 129 -2.51 7.13 2.18
C PRO A 129 -2.00 7.54 0.80
N ALA A 130 -0.75 7.18 0.45
CA ALA A 130 -0.18 7.49 -0.86
C ALA A 130 -0.86 6.68 -1.98
N LEU A 131 -1.16 5.40 -1.72
CA LEU A 131 -1.88 4.53 -2.67
C LEU A 131 -3.31 5.02 -2.90
N ILE A 132 -4.01 5.42 -1.85
CA ILE A 132 -5.37 5.95 -1.93
C ILE A 132 -5.39 7.24 -2.74
N ALA A 133 -4.48 8.18 -2.47
CA ALA A 133 -4.37 9.43 -3.21
C ALA A 133 -4.08 9.18 -4.71
N GLU A 134 -3.21 8.22 -5.03
CA GLU A 134 -2.95 7.87 -6.43
C GLU A 134 -4.18 7.30 -7.15
N ILE A 135 -4.96 6.43 -6.47
CA ILE A 135 -6.19 5.86 -7.03
C ILE A 135 -7.27 6.94 -7.18
N GLU A 136 -7.37 7.87 -6.23
CA GLU A 136 -8.26 9.02 -6.32
C GLU A 136 -7.95 9.88 -7.56
N GLU A 137 -6.69 10.22 -7.81
CA GLU A 137 -6.30 10.97 -9.00
C GLU A 137 -6.62 10.20 -10.30
N PHE A 138 -6.42 8.88 -10.29
CA PHE A 138 -6.81 8.05 -11.43
C PHE A 138 -8.34 8.06 -11.68
N ILE A 139 -9.15 8.04 -10.64
CA ILE A 139 -10.62 8.12 -10.76
C ILE A 139 -11.04 9.49 -11.31
N LYS A 140 -10.46 10.59 -10.81
CA LYS A 140 -10.76 11.94 -11.32
C LYS A 140 -10.49 12.06 -12.82
N VAL A 141 -9.44 11.40 -13.33
CA VAL A 141 -9.14 11.36 -14.78
C VAL A 141 -10.16 10.55 -15.57
N ILE A 142 -10.82 9.55 -14.97
CA ILE A 142 -11.90 8.80 -15.63
C ILE A 142 -13.19 9.63 -15.67
N GLU A 143 -13.42 10.46 -14.65
CA GLU A 143 -14.63 11.27 -14.49
C GLU A 143 -14.60 12.60 -15.27
N SER A 144 -13.42 13.02 -15.74
CA SER A 144 -13.21 14.21 -16.57
C SER A 144 -13.46 13.95 -18.05
#